data_AF-A0A7V2G0T2-F1
#
_entry.id   AF-A0A7V2G0T2-F1
#
_cell.length_a   1.000
_cell.length_b   1.000
_cell.length_c   1.000
_cell.angle_alpha   90.00
_cell.angle_beta   90.00
_cell.angle_gamma   90.00
#
_symmetry.space_group_name_H-M   'P 1'
#
loop_
_entity.id
_entity.type
_entity.pdbx_description
1 polymer ?
#
loop_
_entity_poly.entity_id
_entity_poly.type
_entity_poly.pdbx_seq_one_letter_code
_entity_poly.pdbx_strand_id
1 'polypeptide(L)'
;MPRPQSPLQSGPSVQRRGPLEQAHRLLAKVSDRTDAFSLLGELCTMRNDYAAAGRYYERILEIDPNQPDAHYNLAICLARIGRRERATEHLREALRLQPGHAAARQSLARLMAEPQRAP
;
A
#
# COMPACT_ATOMS: atom_id res chain seq x y z
N MET A 1 9.51 26.19 46.61
CA MET A 1 8.31 25.42 46.24
C MET A 1 7.80 25.89 44.88
N PRO A 2 8.29 25.35 43.74
CA PRO A 2 7.70 25.63 42.43
C PRO A 2 6.57 24.63 42.14
N ARG A 3 5.40 25.14 41.73
CA ARG A 3 4.32 24.33 41.14
C ARG A 3 4.57 24.23 39.63
N PRO A 4 4.54 23.04 39.01
CA PRO A 4 4.56 22.96 37.56
C PRO A 4 3.18 23.29 36.98
N GLN A 5 3.20 24.16 35.98
CA GLN A 5 2.12 24.40 35.02
C GLN A 5 1.97 23.17 34.10
N SER A 6 0.74 22.89 33.66
CA SER A 6 0.38 22.74 32.23
C SER A 6 -1.13 22.51 32.08
N PRO A 7 -1.83 23.30 31.26
CA PRO A 7 -3.18 23.01 30.83
C PRO A 7 -3.20 22.06 29.62
N LEU A 8 -4.33 21.37 29.48
CA LEU A 8 -4.74 20.46 28.43
C LEU A 8 -4.47 20.96 26.99
N GLN A 9 -4.04 20.07 26.09
CA GLN A 9 -4.59 20.02 24.72
C GLN A 9 -4.72 18.56 24.23
N SER A 10 -5.97 18.18 24.00
CA SER A 10 -6.42 16.94 23.39
C SER A 10 -6.19 16.96 21.87
N GLY A 11 -5.79 15.82 21.30
CA GLY A 11 -5.96 15.51 19.88
C GLY A 11 -6.65 14.14 19.73
N PRO A 12 -7.67 14.00 18.87
CA PRO A 12 -8.45 12.77 18.80
C PRO A 12 -7.73 11.69 17.98
N SER A 13 -7.84 10.44 18.47
CA SER A 13 -7.95 9.23 17.64
C SER A 13 -6.82 8.91 16.66
N VAL A 14 -5.90 8.01 17.07
CA VAL A 14 -5.60 6.76 16.33
C VAL A 14 -4.67 5.88 17.18
N GLN A 15 -5.13 5.52 18.38
CA GLN A 15 -4.66 4.28 19.01
C GLN A 15 -5.36 3.09 18.34
N ARG A 16 -5.18 2.89 17.02
CA ARG A 16 -5.51 1.61 16.37
C ARG A 16 -4.28 0.71 16.36
N ARG A 17 -3.66 0.54 17.52
CA ARG A 17 -2.64 -0.50 17.76
C ARG A 17 -3.26 -1.90 18.00
N GLY A 18 -4.59 -2.03 18.03
CA GLY A 18 -5.27 -3.22 18.55
C GLY A 18 -5.44 -4.41 17.59
N PRO A 19 -5.90 -4.27 16.33
CA PRO A 19 -6.26 -5.44 15.51
C PRO A 19 -5.24 -5.81 14.43
N LEU A 20 -4.55 -4.82 13.85
CA LEU A 20 -3.73 -5.01 12.65
C LEU A 20 -2.38 -5.66 12.97
N GLU A 21 -1.77 -5.27 14.09
CA GLU A 21 -0.53 -5.87 14.60
C GLU A 21 -0.79 -7.29 15.15
N GLN A 22 -1.98 -7.51 15.73
CA GLN A 22 -2.40 -8.82 16.20
C GLN A 22 -2.76 -9.76 15.04
N ALA A 23 -3.42 -9.25 14.00
CA ALA A 23 -3.62 -9.95 12.73
C ALA A 23 -2.27 -10.29 12.07
N HIS A 24 -1.30 -9.36 12.09
CA HIS A 24 0.06 -9.61 11.60
C HIS A 24 0.74 -10.77 12.35
N ARG A 25 0.64 -10.79 13.69
CA ARG A 25 1.25 -11.84 14.53
C ARG A 25 0.58 -13.20 14.39
N LEU A 26 -0.73 -13.22 14.12
CA LEU A 26 -1.52 -14.43 13.93
C LEU A 26 -1.34 -14.99 12.52
N LEU A 27 -1.38 -14.15 11.47
CA LEU A 27 -1.21 -14.59 10.09
C LEU A 27 0.22 -15.05 9.80
N ALA A 28 1.24 -14.44 10.42
CA ALA A 28 2.63 -14.91 10.33
C ALA A 28 2.86 -16.34 10.88
N LYS A 29 1.88 -16.91 11.62
CA LYS A 29 1.94 -18.29 12.14
C LYS A 29 1.20 -19.31 11.29
N VAL A 30 0.33 -18.90 10.35
CA VAL A 30 -0.64 -19.80 9.68
C VAL A 30 -0.63 -19.66 8.16
N SER A 31 -0.28 -18.48 7.64
CA SER A 31 -0.20 -18.19 6.21
C SER A 31 1.22 -17.76 5.85
N ASP A 32 1.59 -17.94 4.59
CA ASP A 32 2.86 -17.40 4.10
C ASP A 32 2.89 -15.89 4.38
N ARG A 33 4.04 -15.36 4.80
CA ARG A 33 4.18 -13.96 5.24
C ARG A 33 3.68 -12.99 4.16
N THR A 34 3.77 -13.41 2.89
CA THR A 34 3.31 -12.70 1.71
C THR A 34 1.78 -12.64 1.63
N ASP A 35 1.07 -13.74 1.89
CA ASP A 35 -0.40 -13.78 1.95
C ASP A 35 -0.95 -12.85 3.05
N ALA A 36 -0.29 -12.85 4.20
CA ALA A 36 -0.64 -11.99 5.33
C ALA A 36 -0.55 -10.51 4.95
N PHE A 37 0.48 -10.12 4.22
CA PHE A 37 0.65 -8.75 3.74
C PHE A 37 -0.35 -8.40 2.63
N SER A 38 -0.67 -9.34 1.73
CA SER A 38 -1.68 -9.12 0.69
C SER A 38 -3.04 -8.80 1.31
N LEU A 39 -3.48 -9.60 2.28
CA LEU A 39 -4.75 -9.38 2.98
C LEU A 39 -4.79 -8.03 3.71
N LEU A 40 -3.68 -7.64 4.36
CA LEU A 40 -3.58 -6.33 5.02
C LEU A 40 -3.60 -5.18 4.00
N GLY A 41 -2.94 -5.35 2.86
CA GLY A 41 -2.98 -4.41 1.73
C GLY A 41 -4.40 -4.22 1.19
N GLU A 42 -5.15 -5.30 1.00
CA GLU A 42 -6.54 -5.29 0.57
C GLU A 42 -7.45 -4.60 1.58
N LEU A 43 -7.32 -4.94 2.87
CA LEU A 43 -8.08 -4.29 3.95
C LEU A 43 -7.81 -2.78 4.02
N CYS A 44 -6.56 -2.34 3.86
CA CYS A 44 -6.22 -0.93 3.80
C CYS A 44 -6.80 -0.24 2.56
N THR A 45 -6.74 -0.88 1.38
CA THR A 45 -7.36 -0.40 0.15
C THR A 45 -8.87 -0.23 0.29
N MET A 46 -9.58 -1.18 0.92
CA MET A 46 -11.01 -1.07 1.19
C MET A 46 -11.36 0.11 2.10
N ARG A 47 -10.43 0.52 2.96
CA ARG A 47 -10.57 1.69 3.84
C ARG A 47 -10.11 2.99 3.19
N ASN A 48 -9.75 2.97 1.90
CA ASN A 48 -9.13 4.08 1.16
C ASN A 48 -7.78 4.55 1.77
N ASP A 49 -7.14 3.73 2.60
CA ASP A 49 -5.82 4.02 3.17
C ASP A 49 -4.71 3.46 2.26
N TYR A 50 -4.59 4.07 1.09
CA TYR A 50 -3.66 3.66 0.04
C TYR A 50 -2.19 3.80 0.45
N ALA A 51 -1.88 4.71 1.36
CA ALA A 51 -0.52 4.87 1.88
C ALA A 51 -0.12 3.68 2.77
N ALA A 52 -1.02 3.24 3.66
CA ALA A 52 -0.79 2.03 4.46
C ALA A 52 -0.76 0.77 3.58
N ALA A 53 -1.68 0.65 2.61
CA ALA A 53 -1.73 -0.47 1.68
C ALA A 53 -0.41 -0.61 0.89
N GLY A 54 0.11 0.50 0.36
CA GLY A 54 1.38 0.52 -0.37
C GLY A 54 2.55 -0.05 0.44
N ARG A 55 2.63 0.27 1.74
CA ARG A 55 3.69 -0.26 2.60
C ARG A 55 3.65 -1.78 2.76
N TYR A 56 2.46 -2.40 2.75
CA TYR A 56 2.35 -3.85 2.80
C TYR A 56 2.79 -4.51 1.49
N TYR A 57 2.47 -3.91 0.34
CA TYR A 57 2.98 -4.41 -0.94
C TYR A 57 4.49 -4.19 -1.09
N GLU A 58 5.05 -3.10 -0.55
CA GLU A 58 6.50 -2.94 -0.45
C GLU A 58 7.14 -4.05 0.40
N ARG A 59 6.52 -4.46 1.53
CA ARG A 59 7.00 -5.61 2.33
C ARG A 59 6.97 -6.92 1.56
N ILE A 60 5.97 -7.13 0.70
CA ILE A 60 5.93 -8.32 -0.17
C ILE A 60 7.12 -8.31 -1.13
N LEU A 61 7.38 -7.17 -1.76
CA LEU A 61 8.46 -7.02 -2.73
C LEU A 61 9.87 -7.07 -2.10
N GLU A 62 9.99 -6.74 -0.81
CA GLU A 62 11.23 -6.98 -0.04
C GLU A 62 11.50 -8.48 0.21
N ILE A 63 10.45 -9.31 0.24
CA ILE A 63 10.57 -10.77 0.43
C ILE A 63 10.78 -11.44 -0.92
N ASP A 64 9.92 -11.14 -1.88
CA ASP A 64 10.02 -11.62 -3.26
C ASP A 64 9.83 -10.44 -4.25
N PRO A 65 10.92 -9.93 -4.81
CA PRO A 65 10.87 -8.82 -5.77
C PRO A 65 10.29 -9.23 -7.13
N ASN A 66 10.06 -10.53 -7.40
CA ASN A 66 9.55 -11.01 -8.68
C ASN A 66 8.04 -11.30 -8.66
N GLN A 67 7.29 -10.62 -7.79
CA GLN A 67 5.83 -10.79 -7.67
C GLN A 67 5.05 -9.76 -8.52
N PRO A 68 4.51 -10.15 -9.69
CA PRO A 68 3.82 -9.22 -10.58
C PRO A 68 2.55 -8.61 -9.96
N ASP A 69 1.80 -9.37 -9.17
CA ASP A 69 0.61 -8.89 -8.47
C ASP A 69 0.93 -7.85 -7.40
N ALA A 70 2.05 -8.02 -6.68
CA ALA A 70 2.49 -7.06 -5.68
C ALA A 70 2.93 -5.73 -6.32
N HIS A 71 3.66 -5.80 -7.43
CA HIS A 71 3.99 -4.62 -8.23
C HIS A 71 2.74 -3.90 -8.76
N TYR A 72 1.78 -4.66 -9.30
CA TYR A 72 0.50 -4.10 -9.75
C TYR A 72 -0.25 -3.40 -8.61
N ASN A 73 -0.44 -4.08 -7.49
CA ASN A 73 -1.20 -3.53 -6.36
C ASN A 73 -0.53 -2.32 -5.72
N LEU A 74 0.81 -2.33 -5.61
CA LEU A 74 1.59 -1.17 -5.18
C LEU A 74 1.38 0.02 -6.15
N ALA A 75 1.37 -0.24 -7.46
CA ALA A 75 1.13 0.79 -8.44
C ALA A 75 -0.27 1.41 -8.33
N ILE A 76 -1.30 0.60 -8.10
CA ILE A 76 -2.66 1.10 -7.85
C ILE A 76 -2.67 2.02 -6.63
N CYS A 77 -2.02 1.61 -5.53
CA CYS A 77 -1.93 2.43 -4.33
C CYS A 77 -1.21 3.76 -4.61
N LEU A 78 -0.08 3.72 -5.31
CA LEU A 78 0.71 4.90 -5.69
C LEU A 78 -0.08 5.86 -6.60
N ALA A 79 -0.82 5.34 -7.57
CA ALA A 79 -1.68 6.14 -8.43
C ALA A 79 -2.76 6.87 -7.64
N ARG A 80 -3.38 6.20 -6.66
CA ARG A 80 -4.44 6.79 -5.81
C ARG A 80 -3.94 7.89 -4.88
N ILE A 81 -2.66 7.85 -4.48
CA ILE A 81 -2.02 8.93 -3.70
C ILE A 81 -1.30 9.97 -4.58
N GLY A 82 -1.52 9.95 -5.90
CA GLY A 82 -0.98 10.94 -6.84
C GLY A 82 0.49 10.72 -7.22
N ARG A 83 1.12 9.61 -6.83
CA ARG A 83 2.51 9.24 -7.18
C ARG A 83 2.53 8.49 -8.52
N ARG A 84 2.08 9.16 -9.58
CA ARG A 84 1.84 8.59 -10.91
C ARG A 84 3.09 8.02 -11.58
N GLU A 85 4.23 8.70 -11.43
CA GLU A 85 5.51 8.25 -12.01
C GLU A 85 5.92 6.89 -11.41
N ARG A 86 5.98 6.79 -10.08
CA ARG A 86 6.27 5.53 -9.38
C ARG A 86 5.25 4.43 -9.69
N ALA A 87 3.98 4.77 -9.82
CA ALA A 87 2.95 3.81 -10.24
C ALA A 87 3.25 3.24 -11.63
N THR A 88 3.66 4.09 -12.56
CA THR A 88 4.02 3.70 -13.94
C THR A 88 5.22 2.75 -13.95
N GLU A 89 6.24 3.01 -13.13
CA GLU A 89 7.41 2.14 -13.00
C GLU A 89 7.02 0.74 -12.52
N HIS A 90 6.22 0.64 -11.46
CA HIS A 90 5.78 -0.66 -10.95
C HIS A 90 4.84 -1.41 -11.91
N LEU A 91 4.00 -0.71 -12.67
CA LEU A 91 3.18 -1.36 -13.72
C LEU A 91 4.03 -1.92 -14.86
N ARG A 92 5.10 -1.22 -15.25
CA ARG A 92 6.05 -1.73 -16.23
C ARG A 92 6.77 -2.98 -15.71
N GLU A 93 7.13 -2.99 -14.43
CA GLU A 93 7.77 -4.16 -13.82
C GLU A 93 6.82 -5.36 -13.73
N ALA A 94 5.56 -5.13 -13.34
CA ALA A 94 4.53 -6.17 -13.37
C ALA A 94 4.35 -6.78 -14.77
N LEU A 95 4.40 -5.96 -15.83
CA LEU A 95 4.32 -6.41 -17.22
C LEU A 95 5.62 -7.07 -17.71
N ARG A 96 6.78 -6.68 -17.17
CA ARG A 96 8.06 -7.33 -17.46
C ARG A 96 8.08 -8.76 -16.92
N LEU A 97 7.61 -8.94 -15.68
CA LEU A 97 7.51 -10.24 -15.01
C LEU A 97 6.40 -11.10 -15.60
N GLN A 98 5.25 -10.49 -15.90
CA GLN A 98 4.10 -11.17 -16.50
C GLN A 98 3.54 -10.35 -17.67
N PRO A 99 4.02 -10.58 -18.90
CA PRO A 99 3.56 -9.87 -20.09
C PRO A 99 2.06 -10.00 -20.36
N GLY A 100 1.44 -11.09 -19.89
CA GLY A 100 0.01 -11.35 -19.98
C GLY A 100 -0.87 -10.66 -18.93
N HIS A 101 -0.29 -9.82 -18.05
CA HIS A 101 -1.04 -9.19 -16.96
C HIS A 101 -1.98 -8.07 -17.49
N ALA A 102 -3.19 -8.46 -17.88
CA ALA A 102 -4.17 -7.58 -18.50
C ALA A 102 -4.53 -6.35 -17.64
N ALA A 103 -4.70 -6.53 -16.32
CA ALA A 103 -5.02 -5.45 -15.40
C ALA A 103 -3.90 -4.41 -15.30
N ALA A 104 -2.64 -4.84 -15.23
CA ALA A 104 -1.48 -3.96 -15.26
C ALA A 104 -1.39 -3.18 -16.58
N ARG A 105 -1.64 -3.84 -17.72
CA ARG A 105 -1.64 -3.20 -19.05
C ARG A 105 -2.72 -2.14 -19.17
N GLN A 106 -3.94 -2.44 -18.72
CA GLN A 106 -5.06 -1.49 -18.73
C GLN A 106 -4.79 -0.30 -17.80
N SER A 107 -4.27 -0.55 -16.60
CA SER A 107 -3.93 0.50 -15.64
C SER A 107 -2.82 1.40 -16.17
N LEU A 108 -1.81 0.83 -16.82
CA LEU A 108 -0.73 1.60 -17.45
C LEU A 108 -1.26 2.47 -18.59
N ALA A 109 -2.10 1.91 -19.46
CA ALA A 109 -2.73 2.66 -20.55
C ALA A 109 -3.57 3.83 -20.01
N ARG A 110 -4.36 3.60 -18.96
CA ARG A 110 -5.12 4.66 -18.28
C ARG A 110 -4.20 5.73 -17.68
N LEU A 111 -3.12 5.31 -17.02
CA LEU A 111 -2.10 6.20 -16.47
C LEU A 111 -1.22 6.90 -17.52
N MET A 112 -1.33 6.56 -18.80
CA MET A 112 -0.69 7.32 -19.87
C MET A 112 -1.69 8.21 -20.62
N ALA A 113 -2.95 7.78 -20.70
CA ALA A 113 -4.01 8.50 -21.41
C ALA A 113 -4.59 9.69 -20.62
N GLU A 114 -4.62 9.59 -19.29
CA GLU A 114 -5.01 10.71 -18.43
C GLU A 114 -3.88 11.78 -18.49
N PRO A 115 -4.14 12.99 -19.02
CA PRO A 115 -3.14 14.05 -18.99
C PRO A 115 -2.83 14.41 -17.55
N GLN A 116 -1.57 14.73 -17.26
CA GLN A 116 -1.16 15.33 -15.99
C GLN A 116 -1.97 16.62 -15.85
N ARG A 117 -3.11 16.58 -15.12
CA ARG A 117 -3.81 17.81 -14.75
C ARG A 117 -2.88 18.56 -13.81
N ALA A 118 -2.09 19.45 -14.40
CA ALA A 118 -1.42 20.52 -13.69
C ALA A 118 -2.51 21.42 -13.06
N PRO A 119 -2.25 21.99 -11.88
CA PRO A 119 -3.15 22.95 -11.25
C PRO A 119 -3.38 24.19 -12.12
#